data_AF-A0A7T1MEC9-F1
#
_entry.id   AF-A0A7T1MEC9-F1
#
_cell.length_a   1.000
_cell.length_b   1.000
_cell.length_c   1.000
_cell.angle_alpha   90.00
_cell.angle_beta   90.00
_cell.angle_gamma   90.00
#
_symmetry.space_group_name_H-M   'P 1'
#
loop_
_entity.id
_entity.type
_entity.pdbx_description
1 polymer ?
#
loop_
_entity_poly.entity_id
_entity_poly.type
_entity_poly.pdbx_seq_one_letter_code
_entity_poly.pdbx_strand_id
1 'polypeptide(L)' 'MAPVIRDNVVVRYRGFVLIPMVPAGWLVRPERSPMVVLPFRFPAASLDQLKAEIDGRLLDQSLAADQGFAA' A
#
# COMPACT_ATOMS: atom_id res chain seq x y z
N MET A 1 -8.21 -13.69 16.50
CA MET A 1 -8.93 -12.41 16.38
C MET A 1 -8.66 -11.83 14.99
N ALA A 2 -9.64 -11.85 14.10
CA ALA A 2 -9.55 -11.16 12.81
C ALA A 2 -9.79 -9.64 13.04
N PRO A 3 -9.09 -8.75 12.33
CA PRO A 3 -9.30 -7.32 12.49
C PRO A 3 -10.71 -6.92 12.02
N VAL A 4 -11.42 -6.17 12.87
CA VAL A 4 -12.72 -5.60 12.53
C VAL A 4 -12.48 -4.29 11.76
N ILE A 5 -12.81 -4.27 10.47
CA ILE A 5 -12.85 -3.04 9.68
C ILE A 5 -14.07 -2.25 10.16
N ARG A 6 -13.88 -1.13 10.86
CA ARG A 6 -14.99 -0.40 11.52
C ARG A 6 -15.58 0.77 10.74
N ASP A 7 -15.02 1.13 9.59
CA ASP A 7 -15.59 2.16 8.71
C ASP A 7 -15.50 1.70 7.26
N ASN A 8 -16.62 1.76 6.54
CA ASN A 8 -16.76 1.36 5.12
C ASN A 8 -15.98 2.25 4.13
N VAL A 9 -15.06 3.11 4.62
CA VAL A 9 -14.31 4.04 3.79
C VAL A 9 -13.05 3.34 3.28
N VAL A 10 -13.10 3.00 2.01
CA VAL A 10 -11.96 2.44 1.27
C VAL A 10 -11.37 3.53 0.39
N VAL A 11 -10.07 3.78 0.52
CA VAL A 11 -9.37 4.76 -0.33
C VAL A 11 -8.63 4.01 -1.44
N ARG A 12 -8.76 4.47 -2.68
CA ARG A 12 -7.97 3.97 -3.82
C ARG A 12 -6.82 4.92 -4.11
N TYR A 13 -5.60 4.40 -4.24
CA TYR A 13 -4.41 5.20 -4.52
C TYR A 13 -3.37 4.40 -5.30
N ARG A 14 -2.97 4.87 -6.48
CA ARG A 14 -1.89 4.27 -7.31
C ARG A 14 -2.04 2.75 -7.54
N GLY A 15 -3.28 2.27 -7.66
CA GLY A 15 -3.57 0.84 -7.84
C GLY A 15 -3.61 0.03 -6.53
N PHE A 16 -3.62 0.69 -5.38
CA PHE A 16 -3.82 0.09 -4.07
C PHE A 16 -5.15 0.51 -3.45
N VAL A 17 -5.74 -0.43 -2.73
CA VAL A 17 -6.85 -0.30 -1.80
C VAL A 17 -6.26 -0.10 -0.39
N LEU A 18 -6.58 1.04 0.22
CA LEU A 18 -6.18 1.40 1.58
C LEU A 18 -7.41 1.26 2.48
N ILE A 19 -7.29 0.38 3.47
CA ILE A 19 -8.38 0.02 4.36
C ILE A 19 -7.97 0.41 5.78
N PRO A 20 -8.70 1.32 6.46
CA PRO A 20 -8.39 1.70 7.83
C PRO A 20 -8.59 0.51 8.79
N MET A 21 -7.68 0.36 9.75
CA MET A 21 -7.66 -0.70 10.76
C MET A 21 -7.62 -0.11 12.17
N VAL A 22 -8.29 -0.78 13.11
CA VAL A 22 -8.20 -0.51 14.55
C VAL A 22 -7.03 -1.28 15.18
N PRO A 23 -6.33 -0.75 16.21
CA PRO A 23 -6.59 0.51 16.92
C PRO A 23 -6.11 1.79 16.20
N ALA A 24 -5.14 1.70 15.30
CA ALA A 24 -4.77 2.76 14.36
C ALA A 24 -3.81 2.17 13.32
N GLY A 25 -4.14 2.30 12.04
CA GLY A 25 -3.29 1.86 10.95
C GLY A 25 -4.07 1.56 9.69
N TRP A 26 -3.35 1.10 8.67
CA TRP A 26 -3.87 0.87 7.34
C TRP A 26 -3.43 -0.48 6.81
N LEU A 27 -4.38 -1.21 6.24
CA LEU A 27 -4.10 -2.36 5.40
C LEU A 27 -4.00 -1.88 3.95
N VAL A 28 -2.84 -2.06 3.35
CA VAL A 28 -2.53 -1.69 1.97
C VAL A 28 -2.58 -2.95 1.12
N ARG A 29 -3.49 -2.99 0.14
CA ARG A 29 -3.64 -4.14 -0.76
C ARG A 29 -3.62 -3.67 -2.20
N PRO A 30 -2.96 -4.36 -3.12
CA PRO A 30 -3.10 -4.07 -4.54
C PRO A 30 -4.53 -4.36 -5.00
N GLU A 31 -5.06 -3.51 -5.89
CA GLU A 31 -6.38 -3.63 -6.51
C GLU A 31 -6.45 -4.81 -7.49
N ARG A 32 -5.32 -5.14 -8.12
CA ARG A 32 -5.20 -6.22 -9.10
C ARG A 32 -4.06 -7.14 -8.71
N SER A 33 -4.30 -8.44 -8.75
CA SER A 33 -3.27 -9.46 -8.67
C SER A 33 -2.88 -9.87 -10.10
N PRO A 34 -1.59 -10.02 -10.44
CA PRO A 34 -0.40 -9.86 -9.59
C PRO A 34 0.17 -8.43 -9.66
N MET A 35 0.42 -7.80 -8.50
CA MET A 35 1.28 -6.62 -8.39
C MET A 35 2.59 -7.00 -7.70
N VAL A 36 3.68 -6.32 -8.09
CA VAL A 36 5.04 -6.57 -7.57
C VAL A 36 5.16 -6.16 -6.10
N VAL A 37 4.38 -5.18 -5.66
CA VAL A 37 4.30 -4.77 -4.25
C VAL A 37 3.26 -5.62 -3.54
N LEU A 38 3.73 -6.46 -2.63
CA LEU A 38 2.86 -7.30 -1.80
C LEU A 38 2.02 -6.46 -0.84
N PRO A 39 0.85 -6.97 -0.41
CA PRO A 39 0.09 -6.35 0.66
C PRO A 39 0.93 -6.13 1.91
N PHE A 40 0.81 -4.97 2.55
CA PHE A 40 1.51 -4.66 3.80
C PHE A 40 0.61 -3.87 4.75
N ARG A 41 1.01 -3.83 6.02
CA ARG A 41 0.36 -3.01 7.05
C ARG A 41 1.21 -1.77 7.29
N PHE A 42 0.55 -0.65 7.47
CA PHE A 42 1.20 0.61 7.75
C PHE A 42 0.62 1.24 9.03
N PRO A 43 1.43 1.48 10.07
CA PRO A 43 0.95 1.98 11.36
C PRO A 43 0.69 3.49 11.39
N ALA A 44 0.63 4.18 10.24
CA ALA A 44 0.47 5.64 10.24
C ALA A 44 -0.92 6.08 10.70
N ALA A 45 -0.91 7.21 11.41
CA ALA A 45 -2.10 7.92 11.85
C ALA A 45 -2.75 8.75 10.73
N SER A 46 -2.03 9.04 9.63
CA SER A 46 -2.54 9.89 8.54
C SER A 46 -2.45 9.23 7.16
N LEU A 47 -3.41 9.57 6.31
CA LEU A 47 -3.49 9.08 4.93
C LEU A 47 -2.35 9.62 4.06
N ASP A 48 -1.88 10.85 4.30
CA ASP A 48 -0.81 11.47 3.51
C ASP A 48 0.55 10.79 3.73
N GLN A 49 0.86 10.39 4.97
CA GLN A 49 2.06 9.58 5.25
C GLN A 49 2.00 8.24 4.54
N LEU A 50 0.82 7.62 4.52
CA LEU A 50 0.63 6.35 3.82
C LEU A 50 0.82 6.49 2.31
N LYS A 51 0.33 7.57 1.70
CA LYS A 51 0.54 7.85 0.27
C LYS A 51 2.03 8.02 -0.04
N ALA A 52 2.76 8.78 0.78
CA ALA A 52 4.18 8.99 0.61
C ALA A 52 4.99 7.68 0.70
N GLU A 53 4.63 6.79 1.64
CA GLU A 53 5.22 5.45 1.73
C GLU A 53 4.98 4.62 0.46
N ILE A 54 3.75 4.64 -0.07
CA ILE A 54 3.39 3.93 -1.31
C ILE A 54 4.21 4.47 -2.49
N ASP A 55 4.30 5.80 -2.62
CA ASP A 55 5.06 6.43 -3.69
C ASP A 55 6.55 6.06 -3.61
N GLY A 56 7.13 6.02 -2.40
CA GLY A 56 8.51 5.58 -2.18
C GLY A 56 8.75 4.13 -2.61
N ARG A 57 7.85 3.21 -2.24
CA ARG A 57 7.94 1.79 -2.64
C ARG A 57 7.78 1.58 -4.14
N LEU A 58 6.89 2.34 -4.78
CA LEU A 58 6.71 2.30 -6.23
C LEU A 58 7.93 2.85 -6.95
N LEU A 59 8.55 3.92 -6.43
CA LEU A 59 9.78 4.47 -6.98
C LEU A 59 10.94 3.48 -6.87
N ASP A 60 11.15 2.87 -5.70
CA ASP A 60 12.17 1.84 -5.49
C ASP A 60 11.98 0.66 -6.45
N GLN A 61 10.74 0.22 -6.65
CA GLN A 61 10.40 -0.79 -7.64
C GLN A 61 10.70 -0.34 -9.07
N SER A 62 10.39 0.90 -9.44
CA SER A 62 10.66 1.41 -10.80
C SER A 62 12.17 1.48 -11.08
N LEU A 63 12.97 1.85 -10.07
CA LEU A 63 14.42 1.86 -10.13
C LEU A 63 14.97 0.43 -10.26
N ALA A 64 14.45 -0.53 -9.47
CA ALA A 64 14.83 -1.93 -9.57
C ALA A 64 14.46 -2.56 -10.93
N ALA A 65 13.34 -2.14 -11.54
CA ALA A 65 12.94 -2.59 -12.86
C ALA A 65 13.84 -2.04 -13.97
N ASP A 66 14.29 -0.79 -13.84
CA ASP A 66 15.21 -0.14 -14.79
C ASP A 66 16.60 -0.80 -14.79
N GLN A 67 17.04 -1.31 -13.62
CA GLN A 67 18.33 -2.00 -13.45
C GLN A 67 18.37 -3.41 -14.08
N GLY A 68 17.23 -3.96 -14.53
CA GLY A 68 17.10 -5.33 -15.04
C GLY A 68 17.29 -5.50 -16.56
N PHE A 69 17.62 -4.45 -17.30
CA PHE A 69 17.67 -4.48 -18.78
C PHE A 69 19.08 -4.45 -19.40
N ALA A 70 20.13 -4.69 -18.62
CA ALA A 70 21.50 -4.84 -19.12
C ALA A 70 21.98 -6.28 -18.92
N ALA A 71 21.72 -7.13 -19.92
CA ALA A 71 22.38 -8.43 -20.11
C ALA A 71 23.03 -8.46 -21.49
#